data_AF-A0A822AQ47-F1
#
_entry.id   AF-A0A822AQ47-F1
#
_cell.length_a   1.000
_cell.length_b   1.000
_cell.length_c   1.000
_cell.angle_alpha   90.00
_cell.angle_beta   90.00
_cell.angle_gamma   90.00
#
_symmetry.space_group_name_H-M   'P 1'
#
loop_
_entity.id
_entity.type
_entity.pdbx_description
1 polymer ?
#
loop_
_entity_poly.entity_id
_entity_poly.type
_entity_poly.pdbx_seq_one_letter_code
_entity_poly.pdbx_strand_id
1 'polypeptide(L)'
;MSDIAQNLFQSTRWLNIIIGIPLFVFGIIGSILTICIFIRTKFRNTSSVRYLIASSIANFIQLVQTLLPRILTDCFAILLVKSNTDYCKARNYIAAVATLCSLSFPCWASFIIYYPVC
;
A
#
# COMPACT_ATOMS: atom_id res chain seq x y z
N MET A 1 35.64 7.42 9.45
CA MET A 1 34.53 6.52 9.02
C MET A 1 33.16 7.03 9.45
N SER A 2 33.04 7.91 10.46
CA SER A 2 31.79 8.54 10.89
C SER A 2 31.18 9.47 9.84
N ASP A 3 31.97 10.27 9.14
CA ASP A 3 31.46 11.30 8.21
C ASP A 3 30.79 10.72 6.96
N ILE A 4 31.36 9.64 6.39
CA ILE A 4 30.80 8.95 5.23
C ILE A 4 29.43 8.34 5.58
N ALA A 5 29.31 7.77 6.79
CA ALA A 5 28.04 7.22 7.26
C ALA A 5 26.97 8.31 7.42
N GLN A 6 27.31 9.48 7.96
CA GLN A 6 26.35 10.58 8.12
C GLN A 6 25.85 11.13 6.77
N ASN A 7 26.75 11.28 5.80
CA ASN A 7 26.40 11.74 4.45
C ASN A 7 25.45 10.75 3.72
N LEU A 8 25.64 9.45 3.94
CA LEU A 8 24.76 8.41 3.39
C LEU A 8 23.35 8.47 4.01
N PHE A 9 23.25 8.60 5.33
CA PHE A 9 21.96 8.72 6.02
C PHE A 9 21.16 9.93 5.55
N GLN A 10 21.83 11.06 5.37
CA GLN A 10 21.19 12.28 4.89
C GLN A 10 20.68 12.12 3.46
N SER A 11 21.47 11.50 2.58
CA SER A 11 21.09 11.23 1.19
C SER A 11 19.89 10.28 1.07
N THR A 12 19.86 9.20 1.87
CA THR A 12 18.73 8.26 1.87
C THR A 12 17.42 8.92 2.32
N ARG A 13 17.49 9.82 3.30
CA ARG A 13 16.31 10.51 3.83
C ARG A 13 15.67 11.45 2.80
N TRP A 14 16.48 12.20 2.06
CA TRP A 14 15.99 13.04 0.96
C TRP A 14 15.35 12.22 -0.16
N LEU A 15 15.98 11.09 -0.53
CA LEU A 15 15.44 10.19 -1.55
C LEU A 15 14.07 9.63 -1.14
N ASN A 16 13.93 9.23 0.13
CA ASN A 16 12.70 8.66 0.66
C ASN A 16 11.55 9.68 0.71
N ILE A 17 11.84 10.95 0.97
CA ILE A 17 10.85 12.03 0.93
C ILE A 17 10.42 12.31 -0.51
N ILE A 18 11.40 12.48 -1.42
CA ILE A 18 11.15 12.78 -2.84
C ILE A 18 10.36 11.68 -3.53
N ILE A 19 10.62 10.40 -3.22
CA ILE A 19 9.90 9.27 -3.82
C ILE A 19 8.62 8.95 -3.05
N GLY A 20 8.64 9.07 -1.72
CA GLY A 20 7.52 8.67 -0.85
C GLY A 20 6.28 9.54 -1.03
N ILE A 21 6.43 10.86 -1.16
CA ILE A 21 5.31 11.78 -1.36
C ILE A 21 4.56 11.52 -2.69
N PRO A 22 5.21 11.50 -3.86
CA PRO A 22 4.51 11.21 -5.11
C PRO A 22 3.93 9.79 -5.13
N LEU A 23 4.63 8.80 -4.57
CA LEU A 23 4.10 7.44 -4.47
C LEU A 23 2.82 7.38 -3.62
N PHE A 24 2.75 8.18 -2.55
CA PHE A 24 1.54 8.32 -1.74
C PHE A 24 0.38 8.92 -2.53
N VAL A 25 0.63 10.04 -3.22
CA VAL A 25 -0.40 10.76 -4.00
C VAL A 25 -0.90 9.89 -5.14
N PHE A 26 0.00 9.29 -5.94
CA PHE A 26 -0.36 8.37 -7.00
C PHE A 26 -1.06 7.11 -6.46
N GLY A 27 -0.64 6.58 -5.32
CA GLY A 27 -1.26 5.41 -4.69
C GLY A 27 -2.70 5.68 -4.24
N ILE A 28 -2.98 6.86 -3.68
CA ILE A 28 -4.33 7.29 -3.31
C ILE A 28 -5.19 7.47 -4.56
N ILE A 29 -4.69 8.22 -5.54
CA ILE A 29 -5.42 8.48 -6.79
C ILE A 29 -5.75 7.15 -7.49
N GLY A 30 -4.78 6.25 -7.61
CA GLY A 30 -4.96 4.92 -8.19
C GLY A 30 -6.04 4.13 -7.47
N SER A 31 -5.97 4.06 -6.13
CA SER A 31 -6.97 3.34 -5.33
C SER A 31 -8.39 3.92 -5.47
N ILE A 32 -8.52 5.25 -5.46
CA ILE A 32 -9.80 5.95 -5.67
C ILE A 32 -10.32 5.67 -7.08
N LEU A 33 -9.47 5.74 -8.10
CA LEU A 33 -9.85 5.48 -9.48
C LEU A 33 -10.36 4.05 -9.65
N THR A 34 -9.68 3.07 -9.05
CA THR A 34 -10.09 1.67 -9.09
C THR A 34 -11.44 1.44 -8.42
N ILE A 35 -11.68 2.04 -7.24
CA ILE A 35 -12.98 1.99 -6.56
C ILE A 35 -14.07 2.67 -7.42
N CYS A 36 -13.80 3.85 -7.98
CA CYS A 36 -14.73 4.57 -8.85
C CYS A 36 -15.08 3.77 -10.10
N ILE A 37 -14.10 3.17 -10.78
CA ILE A 37 -14.29 2.35 -11.99
C ILE A 37 -15.18 1.15 -11.67
N PHE A 38 -14.91 0.44 -10.57
CA PHE A 38 -15.69 -0.75 -10.19
C PHE A 38 -17.09 -0.42 -9.63
N ILE A 39 -17.31 0.78 -9.08
CA ILE A 39 -18.65 1.26 -8.71
C ILE A 39 -19.45 1.65 -9.96
N ARG A 40 -18.82 2.30 -10.96
CA ARG A 40 -19.50 2.80 -12.16
C ARG A 40 -19.81 1.72 -13.19
N THR A 41 -19.00 0.67 -13.27
CA THR A 41 -19.21 -0.37 -14.27
C THR A 41 -20.44 -1.20 -13.93
N LYS A 42 -21.33 -1.38 -14.92
CA LYS A 42 -22.54 -2.23 -14.90
C LYS A 42 -22.23 -3.73 -14.67
N PHE A 43 -20.98 -4.08 -14.32
CA PHE A 43 -20.44 -5.42 -14.07
C PHE A 43 -20.51 -5.84 -12.60
N ARG A 44 -21.47 -5.32 -11.83
CA ARG A 44 -21.69 -5.66 -10.41
C ARG A 44 -22.02 -7.15 -10.13
N ASN A 45 -22.24 -7.95 -11.17
CA ASN A 45 -22.71 -9.33 -11.08
C ASN A 45 -21.61 -10.40 -11.12
N THR A 46 -20.36 -10.06 -11.45
CA THR A 46 -19.29 -11.06 -11.52
C THR A 46 -18.50 -11.07 -10.21
N SER A 47 -18.42 -12.24 -9.56
CA SER A 47 -17.71 -12.44 -8.28
C SER A 47 -16.27 -11.90 -8.30
N SER A 48 -15.61 -11.92 -9.47
CA SER A 48 -14.25 -11.39 -9.68
C SER A 48 -14.11 -9.89 -9.37
N VAL A 49 -15.15 -9.08 -9.63
CA VAL A 49 -15.12 -7.63 -9.38
C VAL A 49 -15.06 -7.33 -7.88
N ARG A 50 -15.69 -8.15 -7.05
CA ARG A 50 -15.66 -7.99 -5.58
C ARG A 50 -14.26 -8.23 -5.02
N TYR A 51 -13.53 -9.21 -5.55
CA TYR A 51 -12.14 -9.49 -5.15
C TYR A 51 -11.18 -8.35 -5.56
N LEU A 52 -11.41 -7.74 -6.73
CA LEU A 52 -10.62 -6.58 -7.17
C LEU A 52 -10.87 -5.32 -6.33
N ILE A 53 -12.12 -5.10 -5.89
CA ILE A 53 -12.44 -4.02 -4.95
C ILE A 53 -11.79 -4.29 -3.59
N ALA A 54 -11.91 -5.51 -3.06
CA ALA A 54 -11.29 -5.89 -1.79
C ALA A 54 -9.76 -5.72 -1.82
N SER A 55 -9.12 -6.09 -2.93
CA SER A 55 -7.69 -5.86 -3.17
C SER A 55 -7.32 -4.38 -3.16
N SER A 56 -8.12 -3.53 -3.79
CA SER A 56 -7.88 -2.08 -3.82
C SER A 56 -8.02 -1.44 -2.44
N ILE A 57 -8.98 -1.89 -1.63
CA ILE A 57 -9.15 -1.43 -0.24
C ILE A 57 -7.94 -1.89 0.61
N ALA A 58 -7.49 -3.13 0.46
CA ALA A 58 -6.32 -3.65 1.16
C ALA A 58 -5.05 -2.85 0.79
N ASN A 59 -4.86 -2.54 -0.49
CA ASN A 59 -3.75 -1.70 -0.97
C ASN A 59 -3.82 -0.26 -0.43
N PHE A 60 -5.02 0.32 -0.37
CA PHE A 60 -5.22 1.65 0.23
C PHE A 60 -4.83 1.65 1.71
N ILE A 61 -5.30 0.67 2.49
CA ILE A 61 -4.95 0.51 3.91
C ILE A 61 -3.44 0.30 4.05
N GLN A 62 -2.82 -0.49 3.19
CA GLN A 62 -1.37 -0.70 3.20
C GLN A 62 -0.62 0.60 2.94
N LEU A 63 -0.99 1.37 1.92
CA LEU A 63 -0.38 2.68 1.60
C LEU A 63 -0.47 3.63 2.79
N VAL A 64 -1.64 3.73 3.42
CA VAL A 64 -1.83 4.57 4.61
C VAL A 64 -1.00 4.07 5.79
N GLN A 65 -0.99 2.77 6.07
CA GLN A 65 -0.27 2.22 7.24
C GLN A 65 1.25 2.12 7.04
N THR A 66 1.75 2.04 5.82
CA THR A 66 3.19 1.95 5.54
C THR A 66 3.83 3.29 5.19
N LEU A 67 3.21 4.10 4.32
CA LEU A 67 3.82 5.33 3.83
C LEU A 67 3.55 6.54 4.75
N LEU A 68 2.35 6.66 5.32
CA LEU A 68 2.00 7.75 6.23
C LEU A 68 2.95 7.86 7.43
N PRO A 69 3.20 6.80 8.22
CA PRO A 69 4.13 6.89 9.35
C PRO A 69 5.57 7.16 8.90
N ARG A 70 5.97 6.71 7.70
CA ARG A 70 7.32 6.95 7.16
C ARG A 70 7.52 8.44 6.83
N ILE A 71 6.51 9.06 6.22
CA ILE A 71 6.49 10.51 5.94
C ILE A 71 6.44 11.30 7.25
N LEU A 72 5.61 10.90 8.23
CA LEU A 72 5.57 11.57 9.54
C LEU A 72 6.91 11.48 10.29
N THR A 73 7.60 10.35 10.24
CA THR A 73 8.92 10.21 10.88
C THR A 73 9.99 11.00 10.15
N ASP A 74 9.99 11.03 8.81
CA ASP A 74 11.05 11.68 8.04
C ASP A 74 10.88 13.21 7.90
N CYS A 75 9.64 13.69 7.75
CA CYS A 75 9.31 15.12 7.62
C CYS A 75 9.13 15.81 8.96
N PHE A 76 8.39 15.21 9.91
CA PHE A 76 8.05 15.87 11.17
C PHE A 76 8.90 15.41 12.36
N ALA A 77 9.79 14.44 12.19
CA ALA A 77 10.60 13.85 13.26
C ALA A 77 9.78 13.36 14.47
N ILE A 78 8.49 13.05 14.26
CA ILE A 78 7.58 12.64 15.33
C ILE A 78 7.90 11.19 15.72
N LEU A 79 8.37 10.99 16.96
CA LEU A 79 8.80 9.71 17.56
C LEU A 79 7.65 8.71 17.81
N LEU A 80 6.44 8.94 17.31
CA LEU A 80 5.26 8.06 17.50
C LEU A 80 5.54 6.60 17.13
N VAL A 81 6.37 6.38 16.10
CA VAL A 81 6.75 5.04 15.62
C VAL A 81 7.83 4.39 16.50
N LYS A 82 8.66 5.18 17.19
CA LYS A 82 9.74 4.67 18.04
C LYS A 82 9.26 4.32 19.45
N SER A 83 8.14 4.91 19.89
CA SER A 83 7.62 4.74 21.24
C SER A 83 6.74 3.50 21.43
N ASN A 84 6.12 2.97 20.36
CA ASN A 84 5.12 1.90 20.45
C ASN A 84 5.53 0.67 19.62
N THR A 85 6.14 -0.32 20.28
CA THR A 85 6.54 -1.60 19.68
C THR A 85 5.36 -2.37 19.07
N ASP A 86 4.18 -2.28 19.68
CA ASP A 86 2.98 -2.97 19.22
C ASP A 86 2.47 -2.40 17.89
N TYR A 87 2.56 -1.07 17.72
CA TYR A 87 2.22 -0.41 16.46
C TYR A 87 3.15 -0.85 15.32
N CYS A 88 4.44 -1.01 15.61
CA CYS A 88 5.42 -1.46 14.62
C CYS A 88 5.16 -2.91 14.18
N LYS A 89 4.78 -3.78 15.11
CA LYS A 89 4.41 -5.18 14.83
C LYS A 89 3.12 -5.28 14.04
N ALA A 90 2.09 -4.52 14.41
CA ALA A 90 0.83 -4.43 13.68
C ALA A 90 1.05 -3.93 12.25
N ARG A 91 1.86 -2.89 12.07
CA ARG A 91 2.23 -2.35 10.75
C ARG A 91 2.89 -3.39 9.86
N ASN A 92 3.86 -4.15 10.39
CA ASN A 92 4.56 -5.16 9.60
C ASN A 92 3.63 -6.32 9.22
N TYR A 93 2.73 -6.70 10.14
CA TYR A 93 1.69 -7.71 9.87
C TYR A 93 0.72 -7.25 8.78
N ILE A 94 0.19 -6.02 8.87
CA ILE A 94 -0.73 -5.45 7.88
C ILE A 94 -0.05 -5.35 6.50
N ALA A 95 1.23 -4.96 6.46
CA ALA A 95 2.00 -4.92 5.21
C ALA A 95 2.15 -6.32 4.58
N ALA A 96 2.49 -7.34 5.37
CA ALA A 96 2.60 -8.71 4.90
C ALA A 96 1.26 -9.24 4.37
N VAL A 97 0.18 -9.05 5.13
CA VAL A 97 -1.17 -9.47 4.72
C VAL A 97 -1.59 -8.78 3.43
N ALA A 98 -1.34 -7.48 3.29
CA ALA A 98 -1.73 -6.74 2.11
C ALA A 98 -0.90 -7.13 0.86
N THR A 99 0.38 -7.47 1.00
CA THR A 99 1.15 -8.07 -0.11
C THR A 99 0.60 -9.43 -0.53
N LEU A 100 0.28 -10.30 0.42
CA LEU A 100 -0.34 -11.60 0.16
C LEU A 100 -1.71 -11.43 -0.53
N CYS A 101 -2.51 -10.47 -0.09
CA CYS A 101 -3.78 -10.10 -0.70
C CYS A 101 -3.59 -9.63 -2.16
N SER A 102 -2.66 -8.71 -2.40
CA SER A 102 -2.39 -8.19 -3.75
C SER A 102 -1.91 -9.25 -4.73
N LEU A 103 -1.19 -10.27 -4.26
CA LEU A 103 -0.79 -11.43 -5.07
C LEU A 103 -1.94 -12.43 -5.28
N SER A 104 -2.72 -12.72 -4.24
CA SER A 104 -3.76 -13.75 -4.29
C SER A 104 -5.03 -13.30 -5.03
N PHE A 105 -5.49 -12.07 -4.84
CA PHE A 105 -6.71 -11.58 -5.48
C PHE A 105 -6.73 -11.64 -7.02
N PRO A 106 -5.67 -11.25 -7.76
CA PRO A 106 -5.64 -11.42 -9.21
C PRO A 106 -5.61 -12.90 -9.63
N CYS A 107 -4.90 -13.77 -8.90
CA CYS A 107 -4.91 -15.21 -9.19
C CYS A 107 -6.32 -15.81 -9.04
N TRP A 108 -7.03 -15.48 -7.96
CA TRP A 108 -8.40 -15.93 -7.74
C TRP A 108 -9.37 -15.36 -8.79
N ALA A 109 -9.16 -14.11 -9.22
CA ALA A 109 -9.93 -13.51 -10.30
C ALA A 109 -9.74 -14.25 -11.63
N SER A 110 -8.50 -14.67 -11.95
CA SER A 110 -8.21 -15.47 -13.16
C SER A 110 -8.88 -16.84 -13.13
N PHE A 111 -8.88 -17.54 -11.99
CA PHE A 111 -9.57 -18.83 -11.85
C PHE A 111 -11.08 -18.71 -12.06
N ILE A 112 -11.72 -17.67 -11.52
CA ILE A 112 -13.17 -17.44 -11.68
C ILE A 112 -13.52 -17.12 -13.14
N ILE A 113 -12.64 -16.46 -13.89
CA ILE A 113 -12.86 -16.16 -15.31
C ILE A 113 -12.69 -17.41 -16.17
N TYR A 114 -11.81 -18.33 -15.80
CA TYR A 114 -11.53 -19.54 -16.57
C TYR A 114 -12.64 -20.61 -16.44
N TYR A 115 -13.17 -20.80 -15.23
CA TYR A 115 -14.18 -21.84 -14.95
C TYR A 115 -15.47 -21.80 -15.80
N PRO A 116 -16.05 -20.64 -16.17
CA PRO A 116 -17.25 -20.59 -17.01
C PRO A 116 -16.96 -20.69 -18.53
N VAL A 117 -15.68 -20.72 -18.94
CA VAL A 117 -15.27 -20.84 -20.35
C VAL A 117 -15.04 -22.31 -20.75
N CYS A 118 -14.86 -23.20 -19.77
CA CYS A 118 -14.80 -24.65 -19.96
C CYS A 118 -16.18 -25.28 -19.69
#